data_AF-A0ABD1DPW3-F1
#
_entry.id   AF-A0ABD1DPW3-F1
#
_cell.length_a   1.000
_cell.length_b   1.000
_cell.length_c   1.000
_cell.angle_alpha   90.00
_cell.angle_beta   90.00
_cell.angle_gamma   90.00
#
_symmetry.space_group_name_H-M   'P 1'
#
loop_
_entity.id
_entity.type
_entity.pdbx_description
1 polymer ?
#
loop_
_entity_poly.entity_id
_entity_poly.type
_entity_poly.pdbx_seq_one_letter_code
_entity_poly.pdbx_strand_id
1 'polypeptide(L)'
;MSFGTSGSGADLHFRALPFLDKKWIKADVSAALRSPEDLANLWNHLVQDEEVVTARLQSSVNAAGDVAYARPDGKYYCGVQSLSCSCCKGVCSASASCSCSACQILEAEEGPAKKTPPGGQLQTSQNQNQCETPGGCSGTILDSWLWSPIPTIDEKRICSRKLIAEQREICLQAAANCLSATRTKQLLYVYRRYFVALQRCKPDEKAIATAGDEKAASEQMVASEMAADPAKLS
;
A
#
# COMPACT_ATOMS: atom_id res chain seq x y z
N MET A 1 -12.85 15.81 -29.10
CA MET A 1 -12.43 14.46 -28.68
C MET A 1 -11.58 14.60 -27.43
N SER A 2 -12.14 14.28 -26.26
CA SER A 2 -11.37 14.25 -25.02
C SER A 2 -10.60 12.94 -25.00
N PHE A 3 -9.29 13.02 -25.26
CA PHE A 3 -8.41 11.90 -24.98
C PHE A 3 -8.31 11.77 -23.47
N GLY A 4 -8.86 10.68 -22.93
CA GLY A 4 -8.85 10.40 -21.51
C GLY A 4 -7.41 10.33 -21.01
N THR A 5 -7.09 11.19 -20.05
CA THR A 5 -5.87 11.12 -19.24
C THR A 5 -6.00 9.92 -18.30
N SER A 6 -5.87 8.71 -18.83
CA SER A 6 -5.71 7.48 -18.03
C SER A 6 -4.22 7.18 -17.88
N GLY A 7 -3.50 8.17 -17.33
CA GLY A 7 -2.11 8.04 -16.89
C GLY A 7 -2.02 8.01 -15.38
N SER A 8 -2.89 7.27 -14.69
CA SER A 8 -2.64 6.94 -13.29
C SER A 8 -1.52 5.91 -13.29
N GLY A 9 -0.28 6.35 -13.07
CA GLY A 9 0.75 5.44 -12.58
C GLY A 9 0.16 4.75 -11.35
N ALA A 10 0.02 3.42 -11.41
CA ALA A 10 -0.67 2.67 -10.37
C ALA A 10 -0.07 3.04 -9.01
N ASP A 11 -0.88 3.71 -8.21
CA ASP A 11 -0.47 4.22 -6.91
C ASP A 11 -0.25 2.98 -6.03
N LEU A 12 0.99 2.73 -5.61
CA LEU A 12 1.33 1.54 -4.84
C LEU A 12 1.12 1.83 -3.36
N HIS A 13 0.15 1.16 -2.75
CA HIS A 13 -0.16 1.30 -1.33
C HIS A 13 0.66 0.29 -0.53
N PHE A 14 1.30 0.79 0.53
CA PHE A 14 2.17 0.03 1.41
C PHE A 14 1.48 -0.27 2.74
N ARG A 15 1.47 -1.53 3.16
CA ARG A 15 0.95 -2.01 4.45
C ARG A 15 1.97 -2.91 5.14
N ALA A 16 2.63 -2.41 6.19
CA ALA A 16 3.58 -3.21 6.95
C ALA A 16 2.85 -4.03 8.03
N LEU A 17 2.66 -5.32 7.77
CA LEU A 17 1.94 -6.25 8.64
C LEU A 17 2.83 -6.71 9.80
N PRO A 18 2.44 -6.46 11.07
CA PRO A 18 3.30 -6.73 12.22
C PRO A 18 3.80 -8.17 12.35
N PHE A 19 2.96 -9.17 12.04
CA PHE A 19 3.36 -10.59 12.14
C PHE A 19 4.54 -10.98 11.24
N LEU A 20 4.87 -10.16 10.23
CA LEU A 20 6.01 -10.39 9.33
C LEU A 20 7.28 -9.66 9.77
N ASP A 21 7.25 -8.86 10.84
CA ASP A 21 8.41 -8.06 11.25
C ASP A 21 9.63 -8.93 11.59
N LYS A 22 9.43 -10.09 12.23
CA LYS A 22 10.49 -11.07 12.53
C LYS A 22 11.13 -11.69 11.27
N LYS A 23 10.38 -11.74 10.15
CA LYS A 23 10.92 -12.14 8.83
C LYS A 23 11.75 -10.99 8.26
N TRP A 24 11.22 -9.78 8.29
CA TRP A 24 11.82 -8.61 7.65
C TRP A 24 13.07 -8.09 8.35
N ILE A 25 13.22 -8.22 9.66
CA ILE A 25 14.46 -7.85 10.36
C ILE A 25 15.67 -8.67 9.91
N LYS A 26 15.45 -9.86 9.34
CA LYS A 26 16.48 -10.75 8.81
C LYS A 26 16.80 -10.50 7.34
N ALA A 27 16.12 -9.55 6.68
CA ALA A 27 16.35 -9.27 5.28
C ALA A 27 17.74 -8.64 5.06
N ASP A 28 18.50 -9.17 4.09
CA ASP A 28 19.78 -8.58 3.69
C ASP A 28 19.54 -7.39 2.73
N VAL A 29 19.22 -6.24 3.31
CA VAL A 29 19.02 -4.99 2.55
C VAL A 29 20.31 -4.47 1.91
N SER A 30 21.48 -4.89 2.41
CA SER A 30 22.77 -4.50 1.84
C SER A 30 23.04 -5.23 0.52
N ALA A 31 22.69 -6.52 0.44
CA ALA A 31 22.72 -7.26 -0.82
C ALA A 31 21.76 -6.65 -1.84
N ALA A 32 20.53 -6.32 -1.43
CA ALA A 32 19.54 -5.68 -2.31
C ALA A 32 19.99 -4.32 -2.89
N LEU A 33 20.84 -3.57 -2.18
CA LEU A 33 21.43 -2.34 -2.70
C LEU A 33 22.47 -2.60 -3.82
N ARG A 34 23.19 -3.72 -3.74
CA ARG A 34 24.29 -4.07 -4.66
C ARG A 34 23.85 -4.93 -5.84
N SER A 35 22.78 -5.71 -5.66
CA SER A 35 22.32 -6.73 -6.62
C SER A 35 20.85 -6.52 -6.98
N PRO A 36 20.52 -6.28 -8.26
CA PRO A 36 19.14 -6.19 -8.72
C PRO A 36 18.33 -7.47 -8.51
N GLU A 37 18.99 -8.63 -8.48
CA GLU A 37 18.34 -9.93 -8.26
C GLU A 37 17.89 -10.09 -6.81
N ASP A 38 18.73 -9.70 -5.86
CA ASP A 38 18.40 -9.72 -4.43
C ASP A 38 17.28 -8.70 -4.11
N LEU A 39 17.31 -7.54 -4.76
CA LEU A 39 16.21 -6.58 -4.69
C LEU A 39 14.91 -7.19 -5.22
N ALA A 40 14.95 -7.85 -6.38
CA ALA A 40 13.77 -8.48 -6.96
C ALA A 40 13.20 -9.57 -6.04
N ASN A 41 14.05 -10.35 -5.37
CA ASN A 41 13.63 -11.35 -4.39
C ASN A 41 12.89 -10.73 -3.19
N LEU A 42 13.43 -9.67 -2.58
CA LEU A 42 12.75 -8.96 -1.49
C LEU A 42 11.47 -8.25 -1.96
N TRP A 43 11.48 -7.67 -3.15
CA TRP A 43 10.30 -7.08 -3.76
C TRP A 43 9.18 -8.10 -3.97
N ASN A 44 9.52 -9.29 -4.47
CA ASN A 44 8.55 -10.36 -4.66
C ASN A 44 7.92 -10.78 -3.33
N HIS A 45 8.68 -10.79 -2.22
CA HIS A 45 8.11 -11.02 -0.91
C HIS A 45 7.15 -9.92 -0.46
N LEU A 46 7.41 -8.64 -0.73
CA LEU A 46 6.44 -7.56 -0.45
C LEU A 46 5.12 -7.77 -1.20
N VAL A 47 5.20 -8.25 -2.45
CA VAL A 47 4.01 -8.51 -3.27
C VAL A 47 3.28 -9.78 -2.81
N GLN A 48 4.01 -10.86 -2.56
CA GLN A 48 3.45 -12.16 -2.11
C GLN A 48 2.81 -12.08 -0.73
N ASP A 49 3.48 -11.40 0.21
CA ASP A 49 2.95 -11.13 1.54
C ASP A 49 1.90 -10.02 1.52
N GLU A 50 1.62 -9.50 0.33
CA GLU A 50 0.52 -8.60 0.07
C GLU A 50 0.74 -7.23 0.76
N GLU A 51 1.97 -6.93 1.19
CA GLU A 51 2.36 -5.67 1.84
C GLU A 51 2.48 -4.50 0.86
N VAL A 52 2.57 -4.77 -0.44
CA VAL A 52 2.45 -3.78 -1.52
C VAL A 52 1.32 -4.17 -2.46
N VAL A 53 0.33 -3.29 -2.60
CA VAL A 53 -0.84 -3.49 -3.46
C VAL A 53 -1.13 -2.28 -4.32
N THR A 54 -1.87 -2.47 -5.40
CA THR A 54 -2.31 -1.40 -6.31
C THR A 54 -3.64 -0.78 -5.91
N ALA A 55 -4.41 -1.47 -5.07
CA ALA A 55 -5.70 -1.01 -4.58
C ALA A 55 -5.56 -0.44 -3.16
N ARG A 56 -6.02 0.79 -2.96
CA ARG A 56 -6.06 1.40 -1.63
C ARG A 56 -7.13 0.71 -0.79
N LEU A 57 -6.70 0.07 0.29
CA LEU A 57 -7.60 -0.41 1.34
C LEU A 57 -7.96 0.73 2.27
N GLN A 58 -9.22 0.79 2.69
CA GLN A 58 -9.64 1.65 3.79
C GLN A 58 -8.90 1.19 5.06
N SER A 59 -8.33 2.15 5.80
CA SER A 59 -7.57 1.86 7.02
C SER A 59 -7.95 2.85 8.12
N SER A 60 -8.04 2.35 9.36
CA SER A 60 -8.35 3.13 10.56
C SER A 60 -7.46 2.64 11.72
N VAL A 61 -7.32 3.44 12.77
CA VAL A 61 -6.57 3.03 13.98
C VAL A 61 -7.52 2.32 14.93
N ASN A 62 -7.15 1.13 15.40
CA ASN A 62 -7.96 0.36 16.34
C ASN A 62 -7.73 0.78 17.81
N ALA A 63 -8.49 0.17 18.74
CA ALA A 63 -8.38 0.48 20.18
C ALA A 63 -7.01 0.16 20.81
N ALA A 64 -6.17 -0.65 20.15
CA ALA A 64 -4.80 -0.95 20.57
C ALA A 64 -3.77 0.04 19.99
N GLY A 65 -4.20 1.01 19.17
CA GLY A 65 -3.32 1.95 18.48
C GLY A 65 -2.71 1.41 17.18
N ASP A 66 -3.10 0.20 16.74
CA ASP A 66 -2.60 -0.38 15.49
C ASP A 66 -3.41 0.11 14.29
N VAL A 67 -2.72 0.28 13.15
CA VAL A 67 -3.39 0.48 11.86
C VAL A 67 -4.08 -0.82 11.45
N ALA A 68 -5.41 -0.78 11.35
CA ALA A 68 -6.24 -1.86 10.87
C ALA A 68 -6.79 -1.56 9.47
N TYR A 69 -6.95 -2.59 8.65
CA TYR A 69 -7.42 -2.50 7.27
C TYR A 69 -8.81 -3.13 7.15
N ALA A 70 -9.68 -2.46 6.41
CA ALA A 70 -11.05 -2.92 6.16
C ALA A 70 -11.04 -4.12 5.21
N ARG A 71 -11.94 -5.07 5.49
CA ARG A 71 -12.21 -6.23 4.66
C ARG A 71 -13.51 -6.05 3.87
N PRO A 72 -13.70 -6.82 2.80
CA PRO A 72 -14.95 -6.80 2.03
C PRO A 72 -16.19 -7.19 2.84
N ASP A 73 -16.04 -8.01 3.89
CA ASP A 73 -17.13 -8.46 4.76
C ASP A 73 -17.53 -7.42 5.83
N GLY A 74 -16.95 -6.22 5.79
CA GLY A 74 -17.20 -5.15 6.76
C GLY A 74 -16.40 -5.27 8.06
N LYS A 75 -15.52 -6.27 8.17
CA LYS A 75 -14.65 -6.44 9.33
C LYS A 75 -13.30 -5.74 9.15
N TYR A 76 -12.50 -5.68 10.20
CA TYR A 76 -11.15 -5.11 10.18
C TYR A 76 -10.08 -6.14 10.59
N TYR A 77 -8.83 -5.94 10.16
CA TYR A 77 -7.67 -6.72 10.60
C TYR A 77 -6.41 -5.86 10.73
N CYS A 78 -5.59 -6.10 11.74
CA CYS A 78 -4.37 -5.31 12.02
C CYS A 78 -3.05 -6.03 11.73
N GLY A 79 -3.06 -7.34 11.48
CA GLY A 79 -1.85 -8.14 11.27
C GLY A 79 -1.05 -8.43 12.55
N VAL A 80 -1.58 -8.13 13.73
CA VAL A 80 -0.93 -8.49 15.01
C VAL A 80 -1.22 -9.94 15.38
N GLN A 81 -0.24 -10.61 15.98
CA GLN A 81 -0.39 -11.96 16.52
C GLN A 81 -0.91 -11.91 17.97
N SER A 82 -2.19 -11.61 18.14
CA SER A 82 -2.84 -11.46 19.46
C SER A 82 -4.06 -12.36 19.68
N LEU A 83 -4.37 -13.23 18.72
CA LEU A 83 -5.50 -14.16 18.83
C LEU A 83 -5.07 -15.44 19.57
N SER A 84 -5.96 -15.97 20.40
CA SER A 84 -5.79 -17.28 21.05
C SER A 84 -6.33 -18.45 20.21
N CYS A 85 -6.85 -18.19 19.00
CA CYS A 85 -7.37 -19.23 18.13
C CYS A 85 -6.27 -20.08 17.46
N SER A 86 -6.51 -21.38 17.38
CA SER A 86 -5.70 -22.30 16.58
C SER A 86 -6.00 -22.18 15.07
N CYS A 87 -7.19 -21.72 14.68
CA CYS A 87 -7.59 -21.62 13.27
C CYS A 87 -6.84 -20.55 12.46
N CYS A 88 -6.18 -19.61 13.15
CA CYS A 88 -5.63 -18.39 12.58
C CYS A 88 -4.12 -18.24 12.83
N LYS A 89 -3.47 -19.27 13.39
CA LYS A 89 -2.08 -19.20 13.92
C LYS A 89 -1.85 -18.00 14.85
N GLY A 90 -2.90 -17.58 15.55
CA GLY A 90 -2.90 -16.40 16.41
C GLY A 90 -2.87 -15.03 15.70
N VAL A 91 -2.93 -14.96 14.37
CA VAL A 91 -2.77 -13.71 13.61
C VAL A 91 -4.11 -13.13 13.15
N CYS A 92 -4.34 -11.84 13.47
CA CYS A 92 -5.46 -11.06 12.94
C CYS A 92 -5.19 -10.69 11.47
N SER A 93 -5.66 -11.49 10.53
CA SER A 93 -5.30 -11.40 9.10
C SER A 93 -6.51 -11.21 8.19
N ALA A 94 -6.26 -10.82 6.93
CA ALA A 94 -7.30 -10.64 5.92
C ALA A 94 -8.09 -11.93 5.63
N SER A 95 -7.40 -13.07 5.64
CA SER A 95 -7.95 -14.39 5.26
C SER A 95 -8.64 -15.13 6.41
N ALA A 96 -8.36 -14.76 7.66
CA ALA A 96 -8.96 -15.43 8.83
C ALA A 96 -10.33 -14.84 9.14
N SER A 97 -11.31 -15.68 9.49
CA SER A 97 -12.65 -15.21 9.91
C SER A 97 -12.64 -14.48 11.27
N CYS A 98 -11.59 -14.71 12.07
CA CYS A 98 -11.40 -14.14 13.40
C CYS A 98 -10.82 -12.71 13.35
N SER A 99 -11.36 -11.81 14.16
CA SER A 99 -10.83 -10.47 14.44
C SER A 99 -10.33 -10.40 15.87
N CYS A 100 -9.27 -9.64 16.15
CA CYS A 100 -8.84 -9.39 17.54
C CYS A 100 -9.80 -8.43 18.25
N SER A 101 -9.83 -8.45 19.58
CA SER A 101 -10.72 -7.60 20.39
C SER A 101 -10.63 -6.12 20.01
N ALA A 102 -9.41 -5.60 19.78
CA ALA A 102 -9.22 -4.22 19.37
C ALA A 102 -9.84 -3.89 18.00
N CYS A 103 -9.78 -4.82 17.03
CA CYS A 103 -10.43 -4.64 15.73
C CYS A 103 -11.96 -4.84 15.82
N GLN A 104 -12.45 -5.72 16.71
CA GLN A 104 -13.89 -5.90 16.93
C GLN A 104 -14.55 -4.64 17.51
N ILE A 105 -13.85 -3.91 18.38
CA ILE A 105 -14.35 -2.61 18.88
C ILE A 105 -14.49 -1.62 17.72
N LEU A 106 -13.46 -1.53 16.87
CA LEU A 106 -13.48 -0.68 15.67
C LEU A 106 -14.64 -1.07 14.72
N GLU A 107 -14.90 -2.36 14.55
CA GLU A 107 -16.04 -2.87 13.75
C GLU A 107 -17.40 -2.43 14.30
N ALA A 108 -17.55 -2.36 15.63
CA ALA A 108 -18.77 -1.90 16.28
C ALA A 108 -18.97 -0.38 16.14
N GLU A 109 -17.88 0.40 16.18
CA GLU A 109 -17.90 1.86 16.02
C GLU A 109 -18.10 2.31 14.56
N GLU A 110 -17.53 1.57 13.60
CA GLU A 110 -17.60 1.84 12.15
C GLU A 110 -18.71 1.04 11.43
N GLY A 111 -19.68 0.49 12.17
CA GLY A 111 -20.79 -0.30 11.63
C GLY A 111 -21.56 0.39 10.48
N PRO A 112 -22.38 -0.36 9.70
CA PRO A 112 -22.77 -0.05 8.32
C PRO A 112 -23.60 1.23 8.06
N ALA A 113 -23.78 2.10 9.03
CA ALA A 113 -24.59 3.31 8.95
C ALA A 113 -23.75 4.58 8.75
N LYS A 114 -22.96 4.66 7.67
CA LYS A 114 -22.48 5.92 7.04
C LYS A 114 -21.64 5.66 5.79
N LYS A 115 -22.24 5.06 4.77
CA LYS A 115 -21.75 5.20 3.39
C LYS A 115 -22.85 5.86 2.57
N THR A 116 -22.96 7.18 2.71
CA THR A 116 -23.74 8.02 1.81
C THR A 116 -23.08 7.93 0.42
N PRO A 117 -23.76 7.42 -0.61
CA PRO A 117 -23.26 7.52 -1.97
C PRO A 117 -23.31 9.01 -2.39
N PRO A 118 -22.26 9.57 -3.01
CA PRO A 118 -22.35 10.89 -3.60
C PRO A 118 -23.38 10.84 -4.74
N GLY A 119 -24.49 11.55 -4.53
CA GLY A 119 -25.55 11.72 -5.52
C GLY A 119 -25.01 12.43 -6.76
N GLY A 120 -24.81 11.67 -7.83
CA GLY A 120 -24.60 12.22 -9.17
C GLY A 120 -25.93 12.75 -9.71
N GLN A 121 -26.15 14.05 -9.58
CA GLN A 121 -27.20 14.75 -10.33
C GLN A 121 -26.80 14.78 -11.81
N LEU A 122 -27.49 13.99 -12.64
CA LEU A 122 -27.54 14.23 -14.08
C LEU A 122 -28.34 15.52 -14.31
N GLN A 123 -27.66 16.58 -14.74
CA GLN A 123 -28.31 17.72 -15.37
C GLN A 123 -28.59 17.36 -16.84
N THR A 124 -29.87 17.15 -17.13
CA THR A 124 -30.43 17.20 -18.47
C THR A 124 -30.45 18.66 -18.93
N SER A 125 -29.45 19.08 -19.71
CA SER A 125 -29.53 20.32 -20.49
C SER A 125 -30.19 20.01 -21.83
N GLN A 126 -31.48 20.30 -21.89
CA GLN A 126 -32.17 20.56 -23.16
C GLN A 126 -31.50 21.78 -23.80
N ASN A 127 -30.87 21.60 -24.95
CA ASN A 127 -30.64 22.72 -25.86
C ASN A 127 -31.22 22.36 -27.23
N GLN A 128 -32.36 22.97 -27.50
CA GLN A 128 -32.99 23.05 -28.80
C GLN A 128 -32.03 23.78 -29.74
N ASN A 129 -31.80 23.25 -30.93
CA ASN A 129 -31.54 24.09 -32.10
C ASN A 129 -32.00 23.32 -33.34
N GLN A 130 -33.20 23.69 -33.78
CA GLN A 130 -33.70 23.32 -35.10
C GLN A 130 -32.92 24.06 -36.19
N CYS A 131 -32.91 23.42 -37.37
CA CYS A 131 -32.82 23.93 -38.75
C CYS A 131 -32.90 25.46 -38.87
N GLU A 132 -32.14 26.15 -39.72
CA GLU A 132 -32.29 26.13 -41.18
C GLU A 132 -31.06 26.74 -41.85
N THR A 133 -30.55 26.15 -42.93
CA THR A 133 -30.00 26.92 -44.07
C THR A 133 -29.89 26.04 -45.32
N PRO A 134 -30.10 26.62 -46.51
CA PRO A 134 -30.47 25.91 -47.73
C PRO A 134 -29.25 25.38 -48.50
N GLY A 135 -29.43 24.23 -49.16
CA GLY A 135 -28.68 23.79 -50.34
C GLY A 135 -27.18 24.07 -50.36
N GLY A 136 -26.39 23.30 -49.60
CA GLY A 136 -24.92 23.32 -49.66
C GLY A 136 -24.40 21.99 -50.20
N CYS A 137 -23.71 22.03 -51.33
CA CYS A 137 -23.13 20.91 -52.06
C CYS A 137 -22.38 19.92 -51.15
N SER A 138 -22.59 18.60 -51.29
CA SER A 138 -21.92 17.56 -50.48
C SER A 138 -20.40 17.71 -50.38
N GLY A 139 -19.79 18.37 -51.38
CA GLY A 139 -18.37 18.73 -51.36
C GLY A 139 -17.94 19.59 -50.16
N THR A 140 -18.70 20.61 -49.74
CA THR A 140 -18.29 21.49 -48.61
C THR A 140 -18.37 20.78 -47.27
N ILE A 141 -19.29 19.83 -47.11
CA ILE A 141 -19.38 18.96 -45.93
C ILE A 141 -18.18 18.02 -45.88
N LEU A 142 -17.87 17.34 -47.00
CA LEU A 142 -16.70 16.46 -47.08
C LEU A 142 -15.39 17.22 -46.87
N ASP A 143 -15.27 18.43 -47.41
CA ASP A 143 -14.10 19.29 -47.22
C ASP A 143 -13.94 19.71 -45.75
N SER A 144 -15.04 20.00 -45.05
CA SER A 144 -15.00 20.32 -43.62
C SER A 144 -14.60 19.13 -42.73
N TRP A 145 -14.77 17.90 -43.23
CA TRP A 145 -14.30 16.68 -42.55
C TRP A 145 -12.84 16.40 -42.85
N LEU A 146 -12.37 16.77 -44.04
CA LEU A 146 -11.03 16.47 -44.51
C LEU A 146 -10.02 17.58 -44.16
N TRP A 147 -10.45 18.84 -44.15
CA TRP A 147 -9.60 20.01 -43.96
C TRP A 147 -10.21 21.00 -42.96
N SER A 148 -9.37 21.49 -42.05
CA SER A 148 -9.70 22.61 -41.17
C SER A 148 -9.36 23.95 -41.85
N PRO A 149 -10.05 25.05 -41.48
CA PRO A 149 -9.61 26.38 -41.88
C PRO A 149 -8.17 26.67 -41.43
N ILE A 150 -7.51 27.61 -42.10
CA ILE A 150 -6.13 28.00 -41.78
C ILE A 150 -6.11 28.56 -40.34
N PRO A 151 -5.33 27.96 -39.43
CA PRO A 151 -5.33 28.36 -38.04
C PRO A 151 -4.76 29.77 -37.88
N THR A 152 -5.40 30.55 -37.02
CA THR A 152 -4.90 31.87 -36.61
C THR A 152 -3.59 31.75 -35.84
N ILE A 153 -2.88 32.87 -35.70
CA ILE A 153 -1.61 32.91 -34.96
C ILE A 153 -1.82 32.47 -33.50
N ASP A 154 -2.96 32.81 -32.89
CA ASP A 154 -3.26 32.45 -31.51
C ASP A 154 -3.61 30.97 -31.35
N GLU A 155 -4.38 30.39 -32.28
CA GLU A 155 -4.62 28.94 -32.32
C GLU A 155 -3.32 28.16 -32.50
N LYS A 156 -2.41 28.64 -33.35
CA LYS A 156 -1.07 28.06 -33.51
C LYS A 156 -0.27 28.13 -32.21
N ARG A 157 -0.30 29.26 -31.49
CA ARG A 157 0.37 29.41 -30.17
C ARG A 157 -0.24 28.49 -29.10
N ILE A 158 -1.56 28.33 -29.08
CA ILE A 158 -2.26 27.42 -28.16
C ILE A 158 -1.88 25.98 -28.48
N CYS A 159 -1.92 25.58 -29.75
CA CYS A 159 -1.51 24.26 -30.21
C CYS A 159 -0.04 23.97 -29.84
N SER A 160 0.87 24.90 -30.11
CA SER A 160 2.28 24.80 -29.73
C SER A 160 2.47 24.60 -28.22
N ARG A 161 1.80 25.40 -27.39
CA ARG A 161 1.83 25.23 -25.93
C ARG A 161 1.28 23.87 -25.48
N LYS A 162 0.22 23.39 -26.11
CA LYS A 162 -0.38 22.09 -25.82
C LYS A 162 0.58 20.95 -26.19
N LEU A 163 1.19 20.99 -27.38
CA LEU A 163 2.19 20.00 -27.80
C LEU A 163 3.41 19.97 -26.87
N ILE A 164 3.88 21.14 -26.42
CA ILE A 164 4.98 21.21 -25.45
C ILE A 164 4.57 20.59 -24.11
N ALA A 165 3.34 20.84 -23.65
CA ALA A 165 2.83 20.24 -22.42
C ALA A 165 2.73 18.71 -22.53
N GLU A 166 2.15 18.21 -23.63
CA GLU A 166 2.03 16.77 -23.91
C GLU A 166 3.42 16.10 -24.01
N GLN A 167 4.36 16.73 -24.71
CA GLN A 167 5.73 16.22 -24.80
C GLN A 167 6.41 16.14 -23.42
N ARG A 168 6.20 17.14 -22.56
CA ARG A 168 6.73 17.12 -21.19
C ARG A 168 6.10 15.99 -20.37
N GLU A 169 4.79 15.79 -20.48
CA GLU A 169 4.08 14.71 -19.81
C GLU A 169 4.61 13.33 -20.23
N ILE A 170 4.78 13.11 -21.54
CA ILE A 170 5.36 11.87 -22.08
C ILE A 170 6.79 11.65 -21.55
N CYS A 171 7.62 12.70 -21.54
CA CYS A 171 8.98 12.61 -20.99
C CYS A 171 8.98 12.25 -19.50
N LEU A 172 8.09 12.84 -18.71
CA LEU A 172 7.97 12.52 -17.28
C LEU A 172 7.48 11.08 -17.07
N GLN A 173 6.51 10.62 -17.86
CA GLN A 173 6.02 9.25 -17.80
C GLN A 173 7.12 8.25 -18.20
N ALA A 174 7.89 8.53 -19.25
CA ALA A 174 9.02 7.71 -19.67
C ALA A 174 10.12 7.67 -18.60
N ALA A 175 10.43 8.82 -17.98
CA ALA A 175 11.40 8.91 -16.89
C ALA A 175 10.93 8.12 -15.65
N ALA A 176 9.64 8.19 -15.30
CA ALA A 176 9.08 7.44 -14.17
C ALA A 176 9.04 5.93 -14.39
N ASN A 177 8.88 5.49 -15.65
CA ASN A 177 8.78 4.08 -16.02
C ASN A 177 10.12 3.46 -16.44
N CYS A 178 11.22 4.22 -16.40
CA CYS A 178 12.53 3.65 -16.70
C CYS A 178 12.94 2.64 -15.62
N LEU A 179 13.81 1.70 -16.00
CA LEU A 179 14.24 0.60 -15.14
C LEU A 179 14.95 1.09 -13.87
N SER A 180 15.75 2.16 -13.97
CA SER A 180 16.45 2.75 -12.82
C SER A 180 15.49 3.39 -11.82
N ALA A 181 14.48 4.13 -12.30
CA ALA A 181 13.43 4.72 -11.46
C ALA A 181 12.61 3.62 -10.76
N THR A 182 12.23 2.58 -11.50
CA THR A 182 11.49 1.43 -10.96
C THR A 182 12.30 0.70 -9.88
N ARG A 183 13.58 0.39 -10.16
CA ARG A 183 14.49 -0.24 -9.18
C ARG A 183 14.65 0.62 -7.92
N THR A 184 14.83 1.92 -8.09
CA THR A 184 14.95 2.86 -6.96
C THR A 184 13.67 2.86 -6.12
N LYS A 185 12.50 2.89 -6.76
CA LYS A 185 11.20 2.81 -6.07
C LYS A 185 11.10 1.51 -5.28
N GLN A 186 11.41 0.36 -5.88
CA GLN A 186 11.37 -0.93 -5.18
C GLN A 186 12.30 -0.95 -3.97
N LEU A 187 13.53 -0.44 -4.14
CA LEU A 187 14.52 -0.35 -3.08
C LEU A 187 14.00 0.48 -1.90
N LEU A 188 13.39 1.64 -2.16
CA LEU A 188 12.81 2.49 -1.12
C LEU A 188 11.71 1.77 -0.32
N TYR A 189 10.86 0.97 -0.98
CA TYR A 189 9.83 0.18 -0.29
C TYR A 189 10.43 -0.94 0.57
N VAL A 190 11.45 -1.64 0.06
CA VAL A 190 12.18 -2.68 0.82
C VAL A 190 12.83 -2.08 2.07
N TYR A 191 13.55 -0.96 1.93
CA TYR A 191 14.16 -0.28 3.07
C TYR A 191 13.12 0.27 4.05
N ARG A 192 12.04 0.88 3.55
CA ARG A 192 10.92 1.31 4.39
C ARG A 192 10.38 0.15 5.21
N ARG A 193 10.17 -1.02 4.58
CA ARG A 193 9.67 -2.21 5.27
C ARG A 193 10.62 -2.72 6.34
N TYR A 194 11.91 -2.78 6.02
CA TYR A 194 12.96 -3.17 6.94
C TYR A 194 13.02 -2.23 8.16
N PHE A 195 12.97 -0.92 7.95
CA PHE A 195 13.01 0.05 9.05
C PHE A 195 11.77 -0.01 9.94
N VAL A 196 10.58 -0.25 9.38
CA VAL A 196 9.37 -0.46 10.18
C VAL A 196 9.51 -1.71 11.06
N ALA A 197 10.03 -2.82 10.53
CA ALA A 197 10.31 -4.02 11.33
C ALA A 197 11.31 -3.72 12.45
N LEU A 198 12.42 -3.06 12.14
CA LEU A 198 13.42 -2.67 13.14
C LEU A 198 12.81 -1.82 14.26
N GLN A 199 11.99 -0.83 13.93
CA GLN A 199 11.35 0.04 14.93
C GLN A 199 10.45 -0.75 15.88
N ARG A 200 9.68 -1.71 15.36
CA ARG A 200 8.74 -2.53 16.15
C ARG A 200 9.43 -3.64 16.95
N CYS A 201 10.57 -4.15 16.49
CA CYS A 201 11.32 -5.21 17.19
C CYS A 201 12.35 -4.70 18.21
N LYS A 202 12.84 -3.45 18.09
CA LYS A 202 13.71 -2.80 19.09
C LYS A 202 13.24 -2.89 20.56
N PRO A 203 11.94 -2.78 20.89
CA PRO A 203 11.50 -2.96 22.29
C PRO A 203 11.57 -4.41 22.78
N ASP A 204 11.52 -5.40 21.90
CA ASP A 204 11.49 -6.83 22.25
C ASP A 204 12.89 -7.35 22.64
N GLU A 205 13.95 -6.81 22.04
CA GLU A 205 15.33 -7.24 22.32
C GLU A 205 15.78 -6.87 23.75
N LYS A 206 15.28 -5.75 24.28
CA LYS A 206 15.50 -5.37 25.68
C LYS A 206 14.78 -6.31 26.66
N ALA A 207 13.56 -6.73 26.33
CA ALA A 207 12.79 -7.66 27.18
C ALA A 207 13.36 -9.09 27.16
N ILE A 208 13.90 -9.53 26.01
CA ILE A 208 14.56 -10.84 25.87
C ILE A 208 15.94 -10.83 26.56
N ALA A 209 16.70 -9.73 26.47
CA ALA A 209 17.95 -9.59 27.21
C ALA A 209 17.72 -9.63 28.73
N THR A 210 16.70 -8.93 29.25
CA THR A 210 16.36 -8.97 30.68
C THR A 210 15.84 -10.33 31.13
N ALA A 211 15.06 -11.03 30.31
CA ALA A 211 14.58 -12.39 30.64
C ALA A 211 15.69 -13.46 30.57
N GLY A 212 16.71 -13.25 29.71
CA GLY A 212 17.90 -14.09 29.64
C GLY A 212 18.77 -13.98 30.90
N ASP A 213 18.94 -12.76 31.42
CA ASP A 213 19.65 -12.51 32.69
C ASP A 213 18.90 -13.08 33.91
N GLU A 214 17.56 -12.96 33.98
CA GLU A 214 16.77 -13.53 35.07
C GLU A 214 16.79 -15.06 35.08
N LYS A 215 16.78 -15.69 33.89
CA LYS A 215 16.85 -17.15 33.76
C LYS A 215 18.24 -17.71 34.11
N ALA A 216 19.31 -17.00 33.73
CA ALA A 216 20.68 -17.35 34.12
C ALA A 216 20.92 -17.18 35.64
N ALA A 217 20.34 -16.14 36.25
CA ALA A 217 20.44 -15.90 37.69
C ALA A 217 19.66 -16.96 38.50
N SER A 218 18.48 -17.37 38.03
CA SER A 218 17.69 -18.41 38.70
C SER A 218 18.30 -19.81 38.54
N GLU A 219 18.90 -20.14 37.39
CA GLU A 219 19.65 -21.40 37.21
C GLU A 219 20.95 -21.43 38.06
N GLN A 220 21.63 -20.30 38.26
CA GLN A 220 22.80 -20.21 39.16
C GLN A 220 22.43 -20.34 40.65
N MET A 221 21.29 -19.79 41.09
CA MET A 221 20.82 -19.97 42.48
C MET A 221 20.47 -21.43 42.78
N VAL A 222 19.80 -22.13 41.86
CA VAL A 222 19.46 -23.55 42.03
C VAL A 222 20.71 -24.44 42.07
N ALA A 223 21.72 -24.13 41.24
CA ALA A 223 23.00 -24.87 41.26
C ALA A 223 23.81 -24.64 42.55
N SER A 224 23.76 -23.43 43.13
CA SER A 224 24.45 -23.11 44.39
C SER A 224 23.77 -23.74 45.61
N GLU A 225 22.45 -23.91 45.59
CA GLU A 225 21.68 -24.53 46.68
C GLU A 225 21.88 -26.06 46.74
N MET A 226 22.02 -26.71 45.58
CA MET A 226 22.31 -28.16 45.50
C MET A 226 23.75 -28.54 45.89
N ALA A 227 24.69 -27.58 45.88
CA ALA A 227 26.08 -27.82 46.27
C ALA A 227 26.36 -27.67 47.78
N ALA A 228 25.37 -27.20 48.57
CA ALA A 228 25.57 -26.81 49.96
C ALA A 228 25.23 -27.89 51.02
N ASP A 229 24.83 -29.11 50.64
CA ASP A 229 24.46 -30.15 51.62
C ASP A 229 25.19 -31.49 51.42
N PRO A 230 26.42 -31.65 51.96
CA PRO A 230 27.05 -32.94 52.10
C PRO A 230 27.08 -33.38 53.58
N ALA A 231 25.95 -33.47 54.28
CA ALA A 231 25.93 -34.11 55.61
C ALA A 231 24.55 -34.64 56.04
N LYS A 232 23.98 -35.58 55.30
CA LYS A 232 22.96 -36.51 55.85
C LYS A 232 22.90 -37.80 55.06
N LEU A 233 23.84 -38.72 55.31
CA LEU A 233 23.58 -40.15 55.17
C LEU A 233 24.44 -40.91 56.19
N SER A 234 23.75 -41.87 56.80
CA SER A 234 24.06 -42.69 57.97
C SER A 234 25.42 -43.38 58.01
#